data_AF-A0A2V8KK29-F1
#
_entry.id   AF-A0A2V8KK29-F1
#
_cell.length_a   1.000
_cell.length_b   1.000
_cell.length_c   1.000
_cell.angle_alpha   90.00
_cell.angle_beta   90.00
_cell.angle_gamma   90.00
#
_symmetry.space_group_name_H-M   'P 1'
#
loop_
_entity.id
_entity.type
_entity.pdbx_description
1 polymer ?
#
loop_
_entity_poly.entity_id
_entity_poly.type
_entity_poly.pdbx_seq_one_letter_code
_entity_poly.pdbx_strand_id
1 'polypeptide(L)'
;MKTRLGRRRFLGIVLSLAISILVCAPVYAQWVKVPARGIPRGPDGKPNLSAPAPRLSDGHPDLSGVWEPNGNRYAVNIARDLKPEDVPFQPWARALAAERADGSRSGEDPTANCLPPGVPHIIASPPPWRLVQTPEYIVIVHELMTTWRQIFLDGRELAEDFTPSWMGYSTGKWEGDTLVVDTKGFNGKTWLDQLGKPTTDSL
;
A
#
# COMPACT_ATOMS: atom_id res chain seq x y z
N MET A 1 -20.94 -28.52 -50.19
CA MET A 1 -21.32 -27.32 -50.97
C MET A 1 -20.68 -26.09 -50.29
N LYS A 2 -19.61 -25.51 -50.84
CA LYS A 2 -18.92 -24.35 -50.24
C LYS A 2 -19.55 -23.06 -50.78
N THR A 3 -20.42 -22.43 -50.00
CA THR A 3 -21.02 -21.14 -50.33
C THR A 3 -19.94 -20.06 -50.29
N ARG A 4 -19.48 -19.58 -51.45
CA ARG A 4 -18.56 -18.43 -51.55
C ARG A 4 -19.30 -17.19 -51.05
N LEU A 5 -18.80 -16.58 -49.98
CA LEU A 5 -19.34 -15.34 -49.45
C LEU A 5 -19.18 -14.23 -50.51
N GLY A 6 -20.29 -13.69 -51.01
CA GLY A 6 -20.26 -12.65 -52.04
C GLY A 6 -19.53 -11.39 -51.57
N ARG A 7 -18.76 -10.76 -52.46
CA ARG A 7 -17.90 -9.58 -52.17
C ARG A 7 -18.60 -8.47 -51.38
N ARG A 8 -19.90 -8.24 -51.62
CA ARG A 8 -20.72 -7.28 -50.86
C ARG A 8 -20.96 -7.68 -49.41
N ARG A 9 -21.19 -8.98 -49.13
CA ARG A 9 -21.37 -9.51 -47.76
C ARG A 9 -20.06 -9.50 -46.99
N PHE A 10 -18.95 -9.83 -47.65
CA PHE A 10 -17.62 -9.72 -47.05
C PHE A 10 -17.28 -8.27 -46.67
N LEU A 11 -17.52 -7.31 -47.57
CA LEU A 11 -17.28 -5.89 -47.29
C LEU A 11 -18.16 -5.36 -46.14
N GLY A 12 -19.43 -5.78 -46.08
CA GLY A 12 -20.33 -5.41 -44.99
C GLY A 12 -19.88 -5.94 -43.63
N ILE A 13 -19.37 -7.18 -43.56
CA ILE A 13 -18.85 -7.76 -42.31
C ILE A 13 -17.58 -7.03 -41.86
N VAL A 14 -16.66 -6.74 -42.78
CA VAL A 14 -15.42 -6.00 -42.47
C VAL A 14 -15.74 -4.60 -41.95
N LEU A 15 -16.72 -3.91 -42.55
CA LEU A 15 -17.13 -2.57 -42.10
C LEU A 15 -17.74 -2.61 -40.69
N SER A 16 -18.61 -3.58 -40.39
CA SER A 16 -19.22 -3.73 -39.07
C SER A 16 -18.20 -4.09 -37.98
N LEU A 17 -17.20 -4.93 -38.29
CA LEU A 17 -16.09 -5.22 -37.38
C LEU A 17 -15.24 -3.97 -37.13
N ALA A 18 -14.92 -3.20 -38.17
CA ALA A 18 -14.16 -1.96 -38.01
C ALA A 18 -14.89 -0.92 -37.15
N ILE A 19 -16.21 -0.76 -37.33
CA ILE A 19 -17.03 0.12 -36.50
C ILE A 19 -17.08 -0.37 -35.06
N SER A 20 -17.23 -1.68 -34.83
CA SER A 20 -17.26 -2.24 -33.47
C SER A 20 -15.93 -2.05 -32.74
N ILE A 21 -14.79 -2.17 -33.44
CA ILE A 21 -13.46 -1.89 -32.91
C ILE A 21 -13.28 -0.39 -32.60
N LEU A 22 -13.79 0.50 -33.46
CA LEU A 22 -13.74 1.95 -33.24
C LEU A 22 -14.62 2.40 -32.06
N VAL A 23 -15.81 1.82 -31.90
CA VAL A 23 -16.73 2.14 -30.79
C VAL A 23 -16.27 1.52 -29.47
N CYS A 24 -15.60 0.36 -29.53
CA CYS A 24 -14.95 -0.25 -28.36
C CYS A 24 -13.52 0.24 -28.13
N ALA A 25 -13.04 1.27 -28.85
CA ALA A 25 -11.77 1.90 -28.51
C ALA A 25 -11.91 2.44 -27.10
N PRO A 26 -11.27 1.82 -26.10
CA PRO A 26 -11.47 2.22 -24.73
C PRO A 26 -11.00 3.66 -24.61
N VAL A 27 -11.86 4.51 -24.07
CA VAL A 27 -11.53 5.90 -23.74
C VAL A 27 -10.59 5.89 -22.52
N TYR A 28 -9.43 5.25 -22.64
CA TYR A 28 -8.35 5.26 -21.65
C TYR A 28 -7.62 6.61 -21.72
N ALA A 29 -8.31 7.74 -21.55
CA ALA A 29 -7.63 9.04 -21.59
C ALA A 29 -8.42 10.25 -21.05
N GLN A 30 -9.59 10.09 -20.43
CA GLN A 30 -10.37 11.25 -19.96
C GLN A 30 -9.93 11.81 -18.60
N TRP A 31 -8.86 11.30 -18.00
CA TRP A 31 -8.31 11.88 -16.78
C TRP A 31 -7.58 13.17 -17.12
N VAL A 32 -8.02 14.28 -16.52
CA VAL A 32 -7.28 15.54 -16.56
C VAL A 32 -5.90 15.27 -15.94
N LYS A 33 -4.85 15.38 -16.75
CA LYS A 33 -3.47 15.29 -16.28
C LYS A 33 -3.13 16.58 -15.55
N VAL A 34 -3.48 16.65 -14.27
CA VAL A 34 -3.07 17.76 -13.38
C VAL A 34 -1.72 17.40 -12.77
N PRO A 35 -0.62 18.06 -13.13
CA PRO A 35 0.66 17.82 -12.47
C PRO A 35 0.55 18.21 -11.00
N ALA A 36 1.03 17.34 -10.10
CA ALA A 36 1.12 17.70 -8.69
C ALA A 36 2.06 18.90 -8.50
N ARG A 37 1.60 19.87 -7.71
CA ARG A 37 2.38 21.07 -7.35
C ARG A 37 3.58 20.65 -6.51
N GLY A 38 4.75 21.22 -6.78
CA GLY A 38 5.96 20.98 -5.98
C GLY A 38 6.85 19.83 -6.44
N ILE A 39 6.43 18.98 -7.39
CA ILE A 39 7.30 17.95 -7.97
C ILE A 39 8.29 18.62 -8.94
N PRO A 40 9.62 18.59 -8.69
CA PRO A 40 10.61 19.10 -9.62
C PRO A 40 10.54 18.34 -10.94
N ARG A 41 10.61 19.06 -12.07
CA ARG A 41 10.50 18.48 -13.41
C ARG A 41 11.68 18.87 -14.27
N GLY A 42 12.07 17.97 -15.16
CA GLY A 42 13.09 18.23 -16.18
C GLY A 42 12.55 19.06 -17.35
N PRO A 43 13.42 19.43 -18.31
CA PRO A 43 13.03 20.14 -19.53
C PRO A 43 12.00 19.40 -20.39
N ASP A 44 11.93 18.07 -20.26
CA ASP A 44 10.95 17.21 -20.93
C ASP A 44 9.58 17.14 -20.21
N GLY A 45 9.43 17.89 -19.10
CA GLY A 45 8.22 17.92 -18.29
C GLY A 45 8.02 16.69 -17.40
N LYS A 46 8.93 15.72 -17.39
CA LYS A 46 8.84 14.53 -16.52
C LYS A 46 9.36 14.83 -15.12
N PRO A 47 8.89 14.09 -14.08
CA PRO A 47 9.47 14.19 -12.74
C PRO A 47 10.98 13.95 -12.75
N ASN A 48 11.74 14.85 -12.12
CA ASN A 48 13.17 14.68 -11.92
C ASN A 48 13.42 13.84 -10.66
N LEU A 49 13.66 12.55 -10.84
CA LEU A 49 13.89 11.61 -9.73
C LEU A 49 15.26 11.79 -9.03
N SER A 50 16.14 12.64 -9.57
CA SER A 50 17.43 13.00 -8.95
C SER A 50 17.40 14.34 -8.24
N ALA A 51 16.24 15.02 -8.18
CA ALA A 51 16.10 16.25 -7.42
C ALA A 51 16.21 15.97 -5.91
N PRO A 52 16.67 16.94 -5.09
CA PRO A 52 16.62 16.82 -3.64
C PRO A 52 15.21 16.52 -3.14
N ALA A 53 15.11 15.77 -2.04
CA ALA A 53 13.83 15.51 -1.40
C ALA A 53 13.16 16.85 -0.99
N PRO A 54 11.84 16.99 -1.21
CA PRO A 54 11.11 18.16 -0.73
C PRO A 54 11.19 18.22 0.80
N ARG A 55 11.20 19.44 1.34
CA ARG A 55 11.28 19.70 2.76
C ARG A 55 10.20 20.68 3.20
N LEU A 56 9.72 20.50 4.41
CA LEU A 56 8.84 21.45 5.08
C LEU A 56 9.63 22.68 5.57
N SER A 57 8.91 23.69 6.04
CA SER A 57 9.49 24.94 6.55
C SER A 57 10.38 24.75 7.79
N ASP A 58 10.19 23.64 8.52
CA ASP A 58 10.98 23.26 9.68
C ASP A 58 12.27 22.49 9.31
N GLY A 59 12.49 22.22 8.02
CA GLY A 59 13.67 21.56 7.49
C GLY A 59 13.58 20.03 7.41
N HIS A 60 12.55 19.40 7.98
CA HIS A 60 12.37 17.95 7.86
C HIS A 60 11.86 17.56 6.46
N PRO A 61 12.11 16.32 6.02
CA PRO A 61 11.51 15.79 4.79
C PRO A 61 9.98 15.94 4.76
N ASP A 62 9.46 16.42 3.64
CA ASP A 62 8.02 16.40 3.38
C ASP A 62 7.63 15.03 2.82
N LEU A 63 6.94 14.23 3.64
CA LEU A 63 6.47 12.90 3.31
C LEU A 63 5.09 12.93 2.62
N SER A 64 4.48 14.11 2.49
CA SER A 64 3.12 14.25 1.95
C SER A 64 3.04 13.79 0.50
N GLY A 65 2.00 13.03 0.17
CA GLY A 65 1.81 12.55 -1.19
C GLY A 65 1.03 11.26 -1.28
N VAL A 66 0.83 10.80 -2.51
CA VAL A 66 0.33 9.45 -2.78
C VAL A 66 1.53 8.53 -2.91
N TRP A 67 1.50 7.45 -2.16
CA TRP A 67 2.50 6.40 -2.14
C TRP A 67 1.89 5.14 -2.71
N GLU A 68 2.66 4.48 -3.56
CA GLU A 68 2.32 3.18 -4.10
C GLU A 68 3.27 2.15 -3.48
N PRO A 69 2.74 1.01 -3.00
CA PRO A 69 3.59 -0.10 -2.62
C PRO A 69 4.34 -0.61 -3.87
N ASN A 70 5.46 -1.31 -3.65
CA ASN A 70 6.19 -2.00 -4.72
C ASN A 70 5.43 -3.25 -5.21
N GLY A 71 4.19 -3.06 -5.69
CA GLY A 71 3.22 -4.11 -5.99
C GLY A 71 2.89 -4.96 -4.77
N ASN A 72 2.61 -6.24 -4.98
CA ASN A 72 2.29 -7.19 -3.91
C ASN A 72 3.54 -7.82 -3.26
N ARG A 73 4.74 -7.25 -3.45
CA ARG A 73 6.02 -7.89 -3.11
C ARG A 73 6.11 -8.27 -1.63
N TYR A 74 5.86 -7.31 -0.74
CA TYR A 74 6.00 -7.46 0.71
C TYR A 74 4.68 -7.78 1.42
N ALA A 75 3.53 -7.55 0.76
CA ALA A 75 2.25 -7.99 1.29
C ALA A 75 2.15 -9.52 1.30
N VAL A 76 2.73 -10.20 0.31
CA VAL A 76 2.81 -11.68 0.32
C VAL A 76 3.79 -12.15 1.38
N ASN A 77 5.03 -11.64 1.34
CA ASN A 77 6.09 -12.06 2.24
C ASN A 77 6.92 -10.86 2.68
N ILE A 78 6.73 -10.39 3.91
CA ILE A 78 7.48 -9.25 4.44
C ILE A 78 8.97 -9.57 4.59
N ALA A 79 9.31 -10.84 4.79
CA ALA A 79 10.67 -11.33 4.95
C ALA A 79 11.30 -11.77 3.61
N ARG A 80 10.76 -11.33 2.47
CA ARG A 80 11.17 -11.81 1.13
C ARG A 80 12.66 -11.66 0.83
N ASP A 81 13.28 -10.60 1.35
CA ASP A 81 14.68 -10.25 1.09
C ASP A 81 15.63 -10.74 2.20
N LEU A 82 15.12 -11.53 3.16
CA LEU A 82 15.89 -12.18 4.20
C LEU A 82 16.03 -13.67 3.90
N LYS A 83 17.13 -14.28 4.35
CA LYS A 83 17.19 -15.75 4.39
C LYS A 83 16.25 -16.26 5.48
N PRO A 84 15.64 -17.45 5.32
CA PRO A 84 14.73 -18.00 6.33
C PRO A 84 15.33 -18.06 7.75
N GLU A 85 16.61 -18.37 7.86
CA GLU A 85 17.36 -18.42 9.12
C GLU A 85 17.59 -17.05 9.78
N ASP A 86 17.57 -15.96 8.99
CA ASP A 86 17.80 -14.59 9.45
C ASP A 86 16.51 -13.93 9.94
N VAL A 87 15.34 -14.57 9.76
CA VAL A 87 14.06 -14.03 10.23
C VAL A 87 13.96 -14.19 11.75
N PRO A 88 13.88 -13.08 12.53
CA PRO A 88 13.99 -13.09 13.98
C PRO A 88 12.66 -13.51 14.64
N PHE A 89 12.24 -14.75 14.43
CA PHE A 89 11.06 -15.29 15.08
C PHE A 89 11.32 -15.62 16.55
N GLN A 90 10.38 -15.24 17.42
CA GLN A 90 10.20 -15.94 18.69
C GLN A 90 9.81 -17.41 18.41
N PRO A 91 10.13 -18.39 19.29
CA PRO A 91 9.89 -19.80 19.03
C PRO A 91 8.43 -20.14 18.71
N TRP A 92 7.47 -19.56 19.44
CA TRP A 92 6.04 -19.76 19.19
C TRP A 92 5.60 -19.18 17.84
N ALA A 93 6.18 -18.03 17.44
CA ALA A 93 5.86 -17.37 16.19
C ALA A 93 6.35 -18.19 14.99
N ARG A 94 7.52 -18.82 15.12
CA ARG A 94 8.04 -19.77 14.12
C ARG A 94 7.12 -20.99 13.98
N ALA A 95 6.66 -21.56 15.09
CA ALA A 95 5.75 -22.71 15.06
C ALA A 95 4.42 -22.36 14.38
N LEU A 96 3.81 -21.22 14.74
CA LEU A 96 2.55 -20.77 14.16
C LEU A 96 2.69 -20.40 12.66
N ALA A 97 3.80 -19.77 12.27
CA ALA A 97 4.07 -19.48 10.86
C ALA A 97 4.25 -20.77 10.04
N ALA A 98 4.93 -21.79 10.60
CA ALA A 98 5.07 -23.09 9.94
C ALA A 98 3.73 -23.81 9.81
N GLU A 99 2.87 -23.73 10.82
CA GLU A 99 1.52 -24.30 10.79
C GLU A 99 0.65 -23.67 9.68
N ARG A 100 0.81 -22.36 9.43
CA ARG A 100 0.04 -21.63 8.41
C ARG A 100 0.63 -21.69 7.00
N ALA A 101 1.85 -22.21 6.85
CA ALA A 101 2.64 -22.09 5.61
C ALA A 101 2.03 -22.80 4.40
N ASP A 102 1.21 -23.84 4.60
CA ASP A 102 0.55 -24.57 3.51
C ASP A 102 -0.74 -23.87 3.00
N GLY A 103 -1.14 -22.76 3.62
CA GLY A 103 -2.33 -22.00 3.26
C GLY A 103 -3.65 -22.60 3.74
N SER A 104 -3.64 -23.73 4.44
CA SER A 104 -4.85 -24.39 4.98
C SER A 104 -5.63 -23.48 5.95
N ARG A 105 -4.92 -22.55 6.61
CA ARG A 105 -5.48 -21.57 7.54
C ARG A 105 -5.69 -20.18 6.93
N SER A 106 -5.63 -20.03 5.60
CA SER A 106 -5.78 -18.73 4.91
C SER A 106 -7.10 -18.01 5.21
N GLY A 107 -8.17 -18.75 5.55
CA GLY A 107 -9.44 -18.16 5.98
C GLY A 107 -9.38 -17.42 7.33
N GLU A 108 -8.29 -17.55 8.09
CA GLU A 108 -8.05 -16.80 9.32
C GLU A 108 -7.36 -15.45 9.09
N ASP A 109 -6.89 -15.17 7.88
CA ASP A 109 -6.37 -13.85 7.53
C ASP A 109 -7.51 -12.82 7.72
N PRO A 110 -7.31 -11.72 8.48
CA PRO A 110 -8.31 -10.67 8.62
C PRO A 110 -8.83 -10.15 7.28
N THR A 111 -7.96 -10.04 6.28
CA THR A 111 -8.31 -9.53 4.96
C THR A 111 -9.24 -10.47 4.19
N ALA A 112 -9.18 -11.78 4.43
CA ALA A 112 -10.12 -12.76 3.87
C ALA A 112 -11.55 -12.59 4.42
N ASN A 113 -11.68 -11.85 5.52
CA ASN A 113 -12.94 -11.58 6.22
C ASN A 113 -13.35 -10.10 6.15
N CYS A 114 -12.82 -9.33 5.19
CA CYS A 114 -13.06 -7.89 5.06
C CYS A 114 -12.69 -7.07 6.31
N LEU A 115 -11.72 -7.56 7.09
CA LEU A 115 -11.17 -6.85 8.24
C LEU A 115 -9.81 -6.21 7.88
N PRO A 116 -9.43 -5.10 8.56
CA PRO A 116 -8.17 -4.42 8.27
C PRO A 116 -6.92 -5.30 8.48
N PRO A 117 -5.91 -5.22 7.58
CA PRO A 117 -4.66 -5.97 7.74
C PRO A 117 -3.73 -5.44 8.85
N GLY A 118 -3.92 -4.18 9.28
CA GLY A 118 -3.05 -3.50 10.24
C GLY A 118 -1.64 -3.21 9.69
N VAL A 119 -0.74 -2.74 10.57
CA VAL A 119 0.61 -2.32 10.21
C VAL A 119 1.60 -3.47 10.44
N PRO A 120 2.59 -3.71 9.56
CA PRO A 120 2.90 -3.00 8.32
C PRO A 120 2.18 -3.53 7.08
N HIS A 121 1.39 -4.61 7.19
CA HIS A 121 0.76 -5.28 6.04
C HIS A 121 -0.07 -4.30 5.18
N ILE A 122 -0.78 -3.35 5.79
CA ILE A 122 -1.58 -2.36 5.07
C ILE A 122 -0.75 -1.40 4.20
N ILE A 123 0.49 -1.09 4.60
CA ILE A 123 1.40 -0.22 3.84
C ILE A 123 1.97 -0.95 2.62
N ALA A 124 2.12 -2.27 2.72
CA ALA A 124 2.62 -3.13 1.65
C ALA A 124 1.52 -3.61 0.68
N SER A 125 0.23 -3.45 1.07
CA SER A 125 -0.92 -3.94 0.31
C SER A 125 -1.12 -3.15 -0.99
N PRO A 126 -1.53 -3.77 -2.11
CA PRO A 126 -1.46 -3.17 -3.45
C PRO A 126 -2.11 -1.79 -3.67
N PRO A 127 -3.26 -1.45 -3.05
CA PRO A 127 -3.87 -0.14 -3.26
C PRO A 127 -2.96 1.01 -2.76
N PRO A 128 -2.90 2.15 -3.47
CA PRO A 128 -2.16 3.30 -3.00
C PRO A 128 -2.70 3.83 -1.67
N TRP A 129 -1.84 4.58 -0.97
CA TRP A 129 -2.20 5.29 0.25
C TRP A 129 -1.67 6.71 0.19
N ARG A 130 -2.35 7.64 0.88
CA ARG A 130 -1.98 9.05 0.91
C ARG A 130 -1.47 9.41 2.29
N LEU A 131 -0.32 10.06 2.36
CA LEU A 131 0.20 10.67 3.56
C LEU A 131 -0.09 12.17 3.54
N VAL A 132 -0.64 12.68 4.64
CA VAL A 132 -0.83 14.10 4.93
C VAL A 132 -0.02 14.44 6.16
N GLN A 133 0.98 15.31 6.00
CA GLN A 133 1.84 15.76 7.09
C GLN A 133 1.50 17.19 7.50
N THR A 134 1.35 17.40 8.79
CA THR A 134 1.26 18.72 9.43
C THR A 134 2.36 18.83 10.48
N PRO A 135 2.61 20.03 11.06
CA PRO A 135 3.54 20.15 12.18
C PRO A 135 3.13 19.33 13.42
N GLU A 136 1.84 19.02 13.59
CA GLU A 136 1.32 18.37 14.81
C GLU A 136 1.08 16.86 14.62
N TYR A 137 0.85 16.40 13.39
CA TYR A 137 0.54 15.00 13.12
C TYR A 137 0.79 14.60 11.66
N ILE A 138 0.97 13.30 11.47
CA ILE A 138 0.87 12.64 10.16
C ILE A 138 -0.40 11.78 10.16
N VAL A 139 -1.16 11.86 9.08
CA VAL A 139 -2.25 10.92 8.78
C VAL A 139 -1.94 10.17 7.50
N ILE A 140 -1.95 8.85 7.58
CA ILE A 140 -1.86 7.95 6.43
C ILE A 140 -3.26 7.43 6.15
N VAL A 141 -3.83 7.79 5.00
CA VAL A 141 -5.15 7.35 4.54
C VAL A 141 -4.97 6.23 3.55
N HIS A 142 -5.56 5.08 3.84
CA HIS A 142 -5.48 3.88 3.00
C HIS A 142 -6.71 3.76 2.13
N GLU A 143 -6.52 3.51 0.83
CA GLU A 143 -7.61 3.08 -0.05
C GLU A 143 -8.17 1.72 0.42
N LEU A 144 -7.30 0.83 0.89
CA LEU A 144 -7.70 -0.46 1.42
C LEU A 144 -8.52 -0.33 2.71
N MET A 145 -9.75 -0.83 2.67
CA MET A 145 -10.71 -0.87 3.79
C MET A 145 -11.09 0.50 4.37
N THR A 146 -10.81 1.61 3.65
CA THR A 146 -11.08 3.00 4.08
C THR A 146 -10.60 3.28 5.50
N THR A 147 -9.40 2.80 5.82
CA THR A 147 -8.78 2.97 7.14
C THR A 147 -7.75 4.10 7.13
N TRP A 148 -7.40 4.58 8.31
CA TRP A 148 -6.33 5.56 8.47
C TRP A 148 -5.46 5.22 9.68
N ARG A 149 -4.17 5.57 9.59
CA ARG A 149 -3.24 5.59 10.71
C ARG A 149 -2.91 7.04 11.03
N GLN A 150 -2.94 7.39 12.31
CA GLN A 150 -2.56 8.71 12.80
C GLN A 150 -1.31 8.60 13.67
N ILE A 151 -0.36 9.49 13.44
CA ILE A 151 0.91 9.58 14.17
C ILE A 151 1.02 11.00 14.73
N PHE A 152 1.04 11.13 16.05
CA PHE A 152 1.20 12.43 16.72
C PHE A 152 2.67 12.88 16.69
N LEU A 153 2.91 14.14 16.36
CA LEU A 153 4.25 14.77 16.29
C LEU A 153 4.45 15.89 17.31
N ASP A 154 3.49 16.10 18.21
CA ASP A 154 3.45 17.18 19.19
C ASP A 154 4.32 16.93 20.45
N GLY A 155 5.18 15.92 20.40
CA GLY A 155 6.10 15.58 21.50
C GLY A 155 5.44 14.92 22.71
N ARG A 156 4.17 14.51 22.62
CA ARG A 156 3.52 13.75 23.69
C ARG A 156 4.21 12.41 23.91
N GLU A 157 4.18 11.95 25.15
CA GLU A 157 4.57 10.58 25.48
C GLU A 157 3.57 9.58 24.89
N LEU A 158 4.08 8.42 24.50
CA LEU A 158 3.22 7.32 24.09
C LEU A 158 2.45 6.84 25.32
N ALA A 159 1.11 6.84 25.24
CA ALA A 159 0.30 6.43 26.39
C ALA A 159 0.56 4.96 26.77
N GLU A 160 0.06 4.54 27.92
CA GLU A 160 0.17 3.14 28.37
C GLU A 160 -1.17 2.39 28.31
N ASP A 161 -2.28 3.11 28.37
CA ASP A 161 -3.63 2.54 28.28
C ASP A 161 -4.29 2.92 26.96
N PHE A 162 -4.73 1.91 26.21
CA PHE A 162 -5.30 2.06 24.88
C PHE A 162 -6.48 1.13 24.70
N THR A 163 -7.53 1.63 24.05
CA THR A 163 -8.49 0.74 23.39
C THR A 163 -7.78 0.05 22.23
N PRO A 164 -7.61 -1.28 22.24
CA PRO A 164 -6.85 -1.98 21.20
C PRO A 164 -7.50 -1.78 19.83
N SER A 165 -6.69 -1.46 18.82
CA SER A 165 -7.18 -1.15 17.47
C SER A 165 -6.36 -1.83 16.37
N TRP A 166 -6.83 -1.75 15.12
CA TRP A 166 -6.12 -2.32 13.97
C TRP A 166 -4.84 -1.56 13.62
N MET A 167 -4.77 -0.27 13.93
CA MET A 167 -3.67 0.63 13.55
C MET A 167 -2.81 1.06 14.74
N GLY A 168 -3.18 0.66 15.96
CA GLY A 168 -2.54 1.09 17.19
C GLY A 168 -2.70 2.60 17.45
N TYR A 169 -1.96 3.07 18.44
CA TYR A 169 -1.76 4.48 18.75
C TYR A 169 -0.29 4.81 18.53
N SER A 170 -0.01 5.82 17.71
CA SER A 170 1.35 6.14 17.28
C SER A 170 1.81 7.53 17.72
N THR A 171 3.03 7.63 18.22
CA THR A 171 3.77 8.89 18.42
C THR A 171 5.03 8.88 17.56
N GLY A 172 5.42 10.03 17.03
CA GLY A 172 6.58 10.17 16.17
C GLY A 172 7.51 11.28 16.63
N LYS A 173 8.80 11.07 16.41
CA LYS A 173 9.86 12.08 16.61
C LYS A 173 10.86 12.05 15.46
N TRP A 174 11.45 13.20 15.17
CA TRP A 174 12.51 13.31 14.16
C TRP A 174 13.89 13.09 14.79
N GLU A 175 14.68 12.23 14.15
CA GLU A 175 16.09 12.01 14.44
C GLU A 175 16.88 12.35 13.16
N GLY A 176 17.27 13.62 13.04
CA GLY A 176 17.76 14.18 11.78
C GLY A 176 16.67 14.12 10.71
N ASP A 177 16.98 13.51 9.56
CA ASP A 177 16.01 13.29 8.47
C ASP A 177 15.15 12.01 8.66
N THR A 178 15.26 11.32 9.79
CA THR A 178 14.54 10.06 10.05
C THR A 178 13.35 10.29 10.96
N LEU A 179 12.14 9.93 10.51
CA LEU A 179 10.97 9.86 11.37
C LEU A 179 10.94 8.51 12.11
N VAL A 180 11.15 8.55 13.41
CA VAL A 180 11.00 7.38 14.30
C VAL A 180 9.59 7.36 14.84
N VAL A 181 8.87 6.25 14.65
CA VAL A 181 7.47 6.08 15.05
C VAL A 181 7.35 4.91 16.00
N ASP A 182 6.92 5.20 17.22
CA ASP A 182 6.57 4.19 18.22
C ASP A 182 5.07 3.94 18.17
N THR A 183 4.65 2.69 18.34
CA THR A 183 3.23 2.33 18.29
C THR A 183 2.90 1.22 19.28
N LYS A 184 1.82 1.41 20.03
CA LYS A 184 1.26 0.45 20.99
C LYS A 184 -0.24 0.29 20.77
N GLY A 185 -0.86 -0.68 21.46
CA GLY A 185 -2.31 -0.85 21.49
C GLY A 185 -2.86 -1.49 20.22
N PHE A 186 -2.14 -2.44 19.63
CA PHE A 186 -2.71 -3.24 18.55
C PHE A 186 -3.68 -4.27 19.13
N ASN A 187 -4.67 -4.67 18.34
CA ASN A 187 -5.69 -5.63 18.77
C ASN A 187 -5.24 -7.10 18.72
N GLY A 188 -4.00 -7.38 18.28
CA GLY A 188 -3.43 -8.73 18.17
C GLY A 188 -4.07 -9.65 17.13
N LYS A 189 -4.93 -9.12 16.24
CA LYS A 189 -5.66 -9.93 15.25
C LYS A 189 -4.99 -9.98 13.88
N THR A 190 -3.97 -9.15 13.67
CA THR A 190 -3.37 -8.91 12.36
C THR A 190 -2.30 -9.93 12.01
N TRP A 191 -2.09 -10.15 10.72
CA TRP A 191 -0.95 -10.88 10.19
C TRP A 191 0.04 -9.89 9.60
N LEU A 192 1.34 -10.15 9.72
CA LEU A 192 2.38 -9.30 9.13
C LEU A 192 2.37 -9.35 7.60
N ASP A 193 1.91 -10.46 7.03
CA ASP A 193 1.78 -10.69 5.58
C ASP A 193 0.79 -11.84 5.27
N GLN A 194 0.52 -12.06 3.98
CA GLN A 194 -0.41 -13.10 3.49
C GLN A 194 0.08 -14.54 3.72
N LEU A 195 1.33 -14.74 4.15
CA LEU A 195 1.86 -16.05 4.54
C LEU A 195 1.60 -16.36 6.03
N GLY A 196 0.86 -15.52 6.75
CA GLY A 196 0.36 -15.84 8.08
C GLY A 196 1.34 -15.66 9.22
N LYS A 197 2.41 -14.87 9.00
CA LYS A 197 3.34 -14.51 10.07
C LYS A 197 2.61 -13.71 11.16
N PRO A 198 2.68 -14.12 12.44
CA PRO A 198 1.91 -13.49 13.50
C PRO A 198 2.51 -12.15 13.95
N THR A 199 1.68 -11.33 14.58
CA THR A 199 2.07 -10.11 15.30
C THR A 199 2.03 -10.33 16.81
N THR A 200 2.76 -9.52 17.56
CA THR A 200 2.70 -9.44 19.03
C THR A 200 3.09 -8.04 19.48
N ASP A 201 2.49 -7.58 20.57
CA ASP A 201 2.86 -6.33 21.25
C ASP A 201 3.90 -6.56 22.36
N SER A 202 4.26 -7.83 22.61
CA SER A 202 5.29 -8.23 23.57
C SER A 202 6.61 -8.49 22.84
N LEU A 203 7.64 -7.69 23.17
CA LEU A 203 9.02 -7.89 22.71
C LEU A 203 9.72 -9.01 23.49
#